data_AF-A0A8E0INI5-F1
#
_entry.id   AF-A0A8E0INI5-F1
#
_cell.length_a   1.000
_cell.length_b   1.000
_cell.length_c   1.000
_cell.angle_alpha   90.00
_cell.angle_beta   90.00
_cell.angle_gamma   90.00
#
_symmetry.space_group_name_H-M   'P 1'
#
loop_
_entity.id
_entity.type
_entity.pdbx_description
1 polymer ?
#
loop_
_entity_poly.entity_id
_entity_poly.type
_entity_poly.pdbx_seq_one_letter_code
_entity_poly.pdbx_strand_id
1 'polypeptide(L)' 'MLQSFQKNSQGLTSDTWNLKYKQFSPIKVKIPILNEQMKIGKVLEMLDDSIAANQRKLEKLQELKKGYLQKMFC' A
#
# COMPACT_ATOMS: atom_id res chain seq x y z
N MET A 1 9.17 3.35 16.46
CA MET A 1 9.32 3.23 14.99
C MET A 1 8.79 4.48 14.30
N LEU A 2 7.47 4.71 14.21
CA LEU A 2 6.90 5.85 13.45
C LEU A 2 7.38 7.23 13.94
N GLN A 3 7.32 7.49 15.25
CA GLN A 3 7.83 8.74 15.84
C GLN A 3 9.36 8.91 15.67
N SER A 4 10.10 7.80 15.75
CA SER A 4 11.55 7.79 15.55
C SER A 4 11.92 8.02 14.09
N PHE A 5 11.11 7.55 13.16
CA PHE A 5 11.24 7.81 11.72
C PHE A 5 10.98 9.29 11.44
N GLN A 6 9.85 9.83 11.90
CA GLN A 6 9.49 11.24 11.71
C GLN A 6 10.56 12.20 12.26
N LYS A 7 11.13 11.89 13.43
CA LYS A 7 12.16 12.72 14.07
C LYS A 7 13.50 12.73 13.32
N ASN A 8 13.86 11.63 12.65
CA ASN A 8 15.17 11.46 12.02
C ASN A 8 15.13 11.62 10.49
N SER A 9 13.95 11.86 9.93
CA SER A 9 13.76 12.09 8.50
C SER A 9 14.22 13.48 8.08
N GLN A 10 14.79 13.59 6.88
CA GLN A 10 15.26 14.84 6.27
C GLN A 10 14.31 15.22 5.14
N GLY A 11 13.90 16.49 5.05
CA GLY A 11 13.00 17.00 4.00
C GLY A 11 12.22 18.20 4.51
N LEU A 12 11.90 19.17 3.64
CA LEU A 12 11.17 20.38 4.01
C LEU A 12 9.67 20.12 4.23
N THR A 13 9.11 19.10 3.58
CA THR A 13 7.71 18.70 3.65
C THR A 13 7.58 17.22 3.97
N SER A 14 6.41 16.78 4.44
CA SER A 14 6.09 15.37 4.70
C SER A 14 6.38 14.46 3.51
N ASP A 15 6.23 15.00 2.30
CA ASP A 15 6.29 14.27 1.03
C ASP A 15 7.72 14.14 0.51
N THR A 16 8.66 14.88 1.12
CA THR A 16 10.10 14.88 0.79
C THR A 16 10.96 14.24 1.87
N TRP A 17 10.33 13.56 2.84
CA TRP A 17 10.98 12.87 3.93
C TRP A 17 11.82 11.68 3.45
N ASN A 18 13.14 11.76 3.65
CA ASN A 18 14.10 10.72 3.36
C ASN A 18 14.91 10.34 4.61
N LEU A 19 15.19 9.06 4.79
CA LEU A 19 15.98 8.54 5.89
C LEU A 19 17.24 7.83 5.37
N LYS A 20 18.42 8.43 5.62
CA LYS A 20 19.70 7.83 5.22
C LYS A 20 19.96 6.54 6.02
N TYR A 21 20.68 5.58 5.44
CA TYR A 21 20.95 4.27 6.05
C TYR A 21 21.44 4.34 7.50
N LYS A 22 22.35 5.27 7.80
CA LYS A 22 22.91 5.48 9.16
C LYS A 22 21.83 5.81 10.21
N GLN A 23 20.76 6.49 9.80
CA GLN A 23 19.63 6.85 10.66
C GLN A 23 18.54 5.77 10.67
N PHE A 24 18.48 4.94 9.62
CA PHE A 24 17.52 3.85 9.47
C PHE A 24 17.91 2.61 10.28
N SER A 25 19.17 2.18 10.16
CA SER A 25 19.72 0.99 10.82
C SER A 25 19.44 0.88 12.34
N PRO A 26 19.47 1.96 13.15
CA PRO A 26 19.21 1.86 14.58
C PRO A 26 17.72 1.80 14.95
N ILE A 27 16.78 1.93 13.99
CA ILE A 27 15.35 1.89 14.29
C ILE A 27 14.96 0.46 14.68
N LYS A 28 14.71 0.25 15.98
CA LYS A 28 14.26 -1.03 16.51
C LYS A 28 12.83 -1.32 16.05
N VAL A 29 12.62 -2.52 15.55
CA VAL A 29 11.33 -3.06 15.13
C VAL A 29 11.03 -4.33 15.91
N LYS A 30 9.76 -4.54 16.29
CA LYS A 30 9.34 -5.80 16.90
C LYS A 30 9.17 -6.82 15.77
N ILE A 31 9.95 -7.90 15.82
CA ILE A 31 9.89 -8.98 14.85
C ILE A 31 9.19 -10.16 15.53
N PRO A 32 7.99 -10.55 15.10
CA PRO A 32 7.31 -11.71 15.67
C PRO A 32 8.00 -13.02 15.27
N ILE A 33 7.60 -14.15 15.84
CA ILE A 33 8.18 -15.44 15.47
C ILE A 33 7.85 -15.82 14.02
N LEU A 34 8.69 -16.63 13.37
CA LEU A 34 8.55 -16.94 11.94
C LEU A 34 7.16 -17.47 11.56
N ASN A 35 6.57 -18.34 12.39
CA ASN A 35 5.23 -18.86 12.14
C ASN A 35 4.15 -17.78 12.12
N GLU A 36 4.25 -16.79 12.99
CA GLU A 36 3.34 -15.64 13.01
C GLU A 36 3.59 -14.73 11.81
N GLN A 37 4.86 -14.49 11.44
CA GLN A 37 5.20 -13.74 10.22
C GLN A 37 4.58 -14.36 8.97
N MET A 38 4.65 -15.70 8.82
CA MET A 38 4.03 -16.40 7.69
C MET A 38 2.50 -16.22 7.64
N LYS A 39 1.84 -16.30 8.80
CA LYS A 39 0.39 -16.10 8.89
C LYS A 39 0.00 -14.67 8.55
N ILE A 40 0.71 -13.68 9.10
CA ILE A 40 0.48 -12.26 8.78
C ILE A 40 0.72 -12.02 7.30
N GLY A 41 1.83 -12.52 6.74
CA GLY A 41 2.16 -12.39 5.33
C GLY A 41 1.08 -12.95 4.42
N LYS A 42 0.56 -14.15 4.72
CA LYS A 42 -0.54 -14.75 3.96
C LYS A 42 -1.82 -13.93 4.00
N VAL A 43 -2.17 -13.34 5.15
CA VAL A 43 -3.35 -12.47 5.27
C VAL A 43 -3.19 -11.21 4.43
N LEU A 44 -2.00 -10.60 4.43
CA LEU A 44 -1.72 -9.42 3.61
C LEU A 44 -1.74 -9.73 2.12
N GLU A 45 -1.16 -10.85 1.70
CA GLU A 45 -1.21 -11.33 0.31
C GLU A 45 -2.67 -11.53 -0.16
N MET A 46 -3.50 -12.18 0.64
CA MET A 46 -4.93 -12.36 0.33
C MET A 46 -5.67 -11.02 0.22
N LEU A 47 -5.28 -10.02 1.01
CA LEU A 47 -5.86 -8.68 0.95
C LEU A 47 -5.46 -7.97 -0.34
N ASP A 48 -4.19 -8.03 -0.73
CA ASP A 48 -3.69 -7.46 -1.98
C ASP A 48 -4.37 -8.09 -3.20
N ASP A 49 -4.53 -9.41 -3.22
CA ASP A 49 -5.28 -10.13 -4.27
C ASP A 49 -6.74 -9.66 -4.35
N SER A 50 -7.38 -9.45 -3.20
CA SER A 50 -8.76 -8.97 -3.12
C SER A 50 -8.89 -7.54 -3.65
N ILE A 51 -7.94 -6.67 -3.31
CA ILE A 51 -7.88 -5.29 -3.82
C ILE A 51 -7.70 -5.31 -5.35
N ALA A 52 -6.76 -6.10 -5.86
CA ALA A 52 -6.51 -6.23 -7.30
C ALA A 52 -7.73 -6.79 -8.06
N ALA A 53 -8.44 -7.77 -7.49
CA ALA A 53 -9.68 -8.29 -8.07
C ALA A 53 -10.78 -7.22 -8.14
N ASN A 54 -10.95 -6.44 -7.06
CA ASN A 54 -11.93 -5.36 -7.01
C ASN A 54 -11.59 -4.22 -7.98
N GLN A 55 -10.31 -3.87 -8.12
CA GLN A 55 -9.85 -2.86 -9.07
C GLN A 55 -10.17 -3.25 -10.51
N ARG A 56 -9.85 -4.50 -10.90
CA ARG A 56 -10.22 -5.03 -12.23
C ARG A 56 -11.73 -5.04 -12.47
N LYS A 57 -12.52 -5.35 -11.44
CA LYS A 57 -13.99 -5.30 -11.53
C LYS A 57 -14.49 -3.87 -11.73
N LEU A 58 -13.92 -2.91 -11.00
CA LEU A 58 -14.26 -1.50 -11.12
C LEU A 58 -13.99 -0.97 -12.52
N GLU A 59 -12.82 -1.26 -13.08
CA GLU A 59 -12.42 -0.86 -14.44
C GLU A 59 -13.40 -1.40 -15.49
N LYS A 60 -13.74 -2.70 -15.41
CA LYS A 60 -14.72 -3.31 -16.31
C LYS A 60 -16.10 -2.65 -16.21
N LEU A 61 -16.54 -2.32 -15.00
CA LEU A 61 -17.82 -1.64 -14.80
C LEU A 61 -17.81 -0.22 -15.37
N GLN A 62 -16.69 0.50 -15.26
CA GLN A 62 -16.53 1.82 -15.87
C GLN A 62 -16.57 1.74 -17.39
N GLU A 63 -15.91 0.75 -17.99
CA GLU A 63 -15.92 0.52 -19.43
C GLU A 63 -17.33 0.17 -19.94
N LEU A 64 -18.02 -0.75 -19.26
CA LEU A 64 -19.42 -1.10 -19.58
C LEU A 64 -20.35 0.10 -19.48
N LYS A 65 -20.22 0.90 -18.41
CA LYS A 65 -20.99 2.14 -18.24
C LYS A 65 -20.76 3.08 -19.43
N LYS A 66 -19.51 3.28 -19.84
CA LYS A 66 -19.16 4.11 -21.00
C LYS A 66 -19.80 3.56 -22.28
N GLY A 67 -19.70 2.26 -22.53
CA GLY A 67 -20.30 1.61 -23.69
C GLY A 67 -21.82 1.72 -23.75
N TYR A 68 -22.50 1.58 -22.61
CA TYR A 68 -23.96 1.76 -22.54
C TYR A 68 -24.39 3.20 -22.75
N LEU A 69 -23.68 4.17 -22.16
CA LEU A 69 -23.97 5.59 -22.39
C LEU A 69 -23.78 5.96 -23.87
N GLN A 70 -22.73 5.46 -24.52
CA GLN A 70 -22.53 5.67 -25.95
C GLN A 70 -23.71 5.10 -26.76
N LYS A 71 -24.19 3.89 -26.46
CA LYS A 71 -25.36 3.30 -27.15
C LYS A 71 -26.69 4.02 -26.88
N MET A 72 -26.82 4.71 -25.75
CA MET A 72 -28.05 5.41 -25.39
C MET A 72 -28.15 6.81 -26.00
N PHE A 73 -27.02 7.48 -26.22
CA PHE A 73 -26.98 8.90 -26.57
C PHE A 73 -26.23 9.23 -27.88
N CYS A 74 -25.58 8.25 -28.51
CA CYS A 74 -24.98 8.36 -29.84
C CYS A 74 -25.64 7.37 -30.80
#